data_AF-A0A3M7BP57-F1
#
_entry.id   AF-A0A3M7BP57-F1
#
_cell.length_a   1.000
_cell.length_b   1.000
_cell.length_c   1.000
_cell.angle_alpha   90.00
_cell.angle_beta   90.00
_cell.angle_gamma   90.00
#
_symmetry.space_group_name_H-M   'P 1'
#
loop_
_entity.id
_entity.type
_entity.pdbx_description
1 polymer ?
#
loop_
_entity_poly.entity_id
_entity_poly.type
_entity_poly.pdbx_seq_one_letter_code
_entity_poly.pdbx_strand_id
1 'polypeptide(L)'
;MANTNDADDKLQHAALLSGLKSQSGFGKPVLGRGRYSHLVTFQWTSLTSKQEGKLGKITLKDDPQVVDALLHWLYNFDYGDYGNSQDHYCPSVLDVRVYAAADKYLLPNLKRLAAEKFEKGMKAEWESGGFVNAIQEAYVVIPESDRTLKKIIIEVASKHKLALLHPSKGSEDFKRLTAELPEFGKDLLVASTITWIDEEWVKYRCPSCKLHWAMPDQEKSFTCPRECYNKQDPSWWVSYKEA
;
A
#
# COMPACT_ATOMS: atom_id res chain seq x y z
N MET A 1 -14.28 19.08 11.53
CA MET A 1 -15.39 18.45 10.78
C MET A 1 -15.32 16.96 11.09
N ALA A 2 -16.32 16.40 11.77
CA ALA A 2 -16.34 14.97 12.08
C ALA A 2 -16.40 14.19 10.76
N ASN A 3 -15.44 13.29 10.56
CA ASN A 3 -15.30 12.50 9.34
C ASN A 3 -16.54 11.61 9.21
N THR A 4 -17.37 11.84 8.20
CA THR A 4 -18.62 11.09 7.94
C THR A 4 -18.41 9.57 7.87
N ASN A 5 -17.17 9.15 7.63
CA ASN A 5 -16.72 7.76 7.58
C ASN A 5 -16.83 7.05 8.95
N ASP A 6 -16.56 7.73 10.07
CA ASP A 6 -16.56 7.10 11.41
C ASP A 6 -17.97 6.61 11.81
N ALA A 7 -19.02 7.29 11.35
CA ALA A 7 -20.41 6.88 11.59
C ALA A 7 -20.78 5.63 10.76
N ASP A 8 -20.39 5.60 9.49
CA ASP A 8 -20.63 4.47 8.58
C ASP A 8 -19.79 3.24 8.98
N ASP A 9 -18.55 3.44 9.44
CA ASP A 9 -17.71 2.38 9.97
C ASP A 9 -18.33 1.75 11.21
N LYS A 10 -18.81 2.59 12.13
CA LYS A 10 -19.52 2.15 13.34
C LYS A 10 -20.82 1.44 13.01
N LEU A 11 -21.54 1.84 11.96
CA LEU A 11 -22.76 1.18 11.49
C LEU A 11 -22.49 -0.18 10.85
N GLN A 12 -21.52 -0.28 9.94
CA GLN A 12 -21.14 -1.56 9.32
C GLN A 12 -20.57 -2.54 10.35
N HIS A 13 -19.78 -2.04 11.30
CA HIS A 13 -19.26 -2.86 12.38
C HIS A 13 -20.31 -3.19 13.43
N ALA A 14 -21.25 -2.29 13.73
CA ALA A 14 -22.42 -2.61 14.55
C ALA A 14 -23.30 -3.65 13.85
N ALA A 15 -23.43 -3.62 12.52
CA ALA A 15 -24.11 -4.65 11.75
C ALA A 15 -23.38 -6.00 11.86
N LEU A 16 -22.06 -6.03 11.70
CA LEU A 16 -21.22 -7.21 11.94
C LEU A 16 -21.37 -7.75 13.36
N LEU A 17 -21.23 -6.90 14.39
CA LEU A 17 -21.37 -7.26 15.80
C LEU A 17 -22.80 -7.64 16.19
N SER A 18 -23.81 -7.03 15.59
CA SER A 18 -25.22 -7.37 15.83
C SER A 18 -25.58 -8.72 15.19
N GLY A 19 -25.02 -9.03 14.02
CA GLY A 19 -25.05 -10.37 13.44
C GLY A 19 -24.37 -11.39 14.36
N LEU A 20 -23.22 -11.04 14.94
CA LEU A 20 -22.49 -11.88 15.90
C LEU A 20 -23.26 -12.08 17.23
N LYS A 21 -23.91 -11.04 17.76
CA LYS A 21 -24.71 -11.09 18.99
C LYS A 21 -26.06 -11.77 18.81
N SER A 22 -26.70 -11.63 17.64
CA SER A 22 -27.99 -12.27 17.33
C SER A 22 -27.88 -13.79 17.18
N GLN A 23 -26.68 -14.31 16.88
CA GLN A 23 -26.44 -15.74 16.69
C GLN A 23 -25.76 -16.42 17.90
N SER A 24 -25.22 -15.64 18.85
CA SER A 24 -24.68 -16.15 20.11
C SER A 24 -25.71 -15.99 21.23
N GLY A 25 -26.47 -17.04 21.49
CA GLY A 25 -27.32 -17.16 22.69
C GLY A 25 -26.54 -17.34 23.99
N PHE A 26 -25.39 -16.68 24.16
CA PHE A 26 -24.58 -16.76 25.38
C PHE A 26 -24.26 -15.37 25.92
N GLY A 27 -24.59 -15.19 27.21
CA GLY A 27 -24.53 -13.93 27.94
C GLY A 27 -23.13 -13.32 28.05
N LYS A 28 -23.13 -12.03 28.39
CA LYS A 28 -22.01 -11.10 28.54
C LYS A 28 -20.69 -11.75 29.00
N PRO A 29 -19.54 -11.46 28.35
CA PRO A 29 -18.26 -11.94 28.84
C PRO A 29 -17.79 -11.13 30.06
N VAL A 30 -17.38 -11.84 31.10
CA VAL A 30 -16.65 -11.32 32.25
C VAL A 30 -15.20 -11.10 31.83
N LEU A 31 -14.69 -9.89 32.06
CA LEU A 31 -13.29 -9.50 31.86
C LEU A 31 -12.37 -10.29 32.79
N GLY A 32 -11.57 -11.20 32.23
CA GLY A 32 -10.49 -11.89 32.92
C GLY A 32 -9.20 -11.79 32.10
N ARG A 33 -8.15 -11.23 32.70
CA ARG A 33 -6.80 -11.18 32.11
C ARG A 33 -6.30 -12.62 31.90
N GLY A 34 -5.96 -12.96 30.65
CA GLY A 34 -5.13 -14.12 30.33
C GLY A 34 -5.74 -15.05 29.30
N ARG A 35 -5.06 -15.14 28.14
CA ARG A 35 -5.09 -16.23 27.15
C ARG A 35 -6.46 -16.49 26.49
N TYR A 36 -6.65 -15.86 25.33
CA TYR A 36 -7.69 -16.24 24.37
C TYR A 36 -7.32 -17.59 23.70
N SER A 37 -7.50 -18.73 24.37
CA SER A 37 -7.28 -20.06 23.76
C SER A 37 -8.53 -20.93 23.66
N HIS A 38 -9.68 -20.48 24.14
CA HIS A 38 -10.89 -21.29 24.08
C HIS A 38 -12.08 -20.40 23.75
N LEU A 39 -12.95 -20.88 22.86
CA LEU A 39 -14.22 -20.29 22.41
C LEU A 39 -14.12 -19.38 21.18
N VAL A 40 -13.75 -19.98 20.05
CA VAL A 40 -14.18 -19.44 18.78
C VAL A 40 -14.57 -20.60 17.88
N THR A 41 -15.85 -20.95 17.91
CA THR A 41 -16.50 -21.64 16.80
C THR A 41 -17.33 -20.65 16.01
N PHE A 42 -16.87 -20.26 14.81
CA PHE A 42 -17.53 -19.29 13.94
C PHE A 42 -18.29 -20.00 12.82
N GLN A 43 -19.50 -19.51 12.51
CA GLN A 43 -20.27 -19.94 11.34
C GLN A 43 -20.39 -18.76 10.36
N TRP A 44 -19.35 -18.61 9.53
CA TRP A 44 -19.37 -17.75 8.35
C TRP A 44 -20.00 -18.56 7.22
N THR A 45 -21.30 -18.41 6.98
CA THR A 45 -21.92 -18.97 5.76
C THR A 45 -22.70 -17.90 5.05
N SER A 46 -22.05 -17.26 4.08
CA SER A 46 -22.61 -16.95 2.77
C SER A 46 -21.62 -16.08 1.99
N LEU A 47 -20.48 -16.62 1.55
CA LEU A 47 -19.75 -16.11 0.36
C LEU A 47 -18.63 -17.04 -0.15
N THR A 48 -18.26 -18.10 0.57
CA THR A 48 -17.37 -19.14 0.04
C THR A 48 -18.00 -20.52 0.20
N SER A 49 -18.32 -21.15 -0.93
CA SER A 49 -18.77 -22.54 -0.96
C SER A 49 -17.61 -23.46 -0.57
N LYS A 50 -17.48 -23.82 0.71
CA LYS A 50 -16.75 -25.02 1.16
C LYS A 50 -17.14 -25.41 2.59
N GLN A 51 -17.06 -26.71 2.87
CA GLN A 51 -17.63 -27.43 4.01
C GLN A 51 -17.05 -27.04 5.39
N GLU A 52 -17.33 -25.84 5.89
CA GLU A 52 -16.89 -25.41 7.25
C GLU A 52 -18.00 -25.53 8.30
N GLY A 53 -19.26 -25.71 7.88
CA GLY A 53 -20.43 -25.68 8.77
C GLY A 53 -20.67 -26.89 9.69
N LYS A 54 -19.77 -27.89 9.76
CA LYS A 54 -20.00 -29.10 10.59
C LYS A 54 -19.17 -29.19 11.88
N LEU A 55 -18.09 -28.42 12.01
CA LEU A 55 -17.16 -28.51 13.15
C LEU A 55 -17.07 -27.22 13.97
N GLY A 56 -17.69 -26.13 13.50
CA GLY A 56 -17.55 -24.80 14.07
C GLY A 56 -16.13 -24.22 13.99
N LYS A 57 -15.11 -24.97 13.59
CA LYS A 57 -13.72 -24.54 13.57
C LYS A 57 -13.35 -23.93 12.21
N ILE A 58 -12.98 -22.65 12.21
CA ILE A 58 -12.37 -21.99 11.05
C ILE A 58 -10.86 -21.91 11.30
N THR A 59 -10.05 -22.30 10.31
CA THR A 59 -8.58 -22.23 10.40
C THR A 59 -8.08 -21.07 9.58
N LEU A 60 -7.58 -20.03 10.24
CA LEU A 60 -6.90 -18.91 9.59
C LEU A 60 -5.47 -19.33 9.27
N LYS A 61 -5.03 -19.13 8.02
CA LYS A 61 -3.71 -19.57 7.53
C LYS A 61 -2.63 -18.48 7.63
N ASP A 62 -2.99 -17.30 8.09
CA ASP A 62 -2.08 -16.15 8.19
C ASP A 62 -1.21 -16.25 9.44
N ASP A 63 -0.19 -15.41 9.49
CA ASP A 63 0.73 -15.34 10.62
C ASP A 63 -0.04 -15.09 11.95
N PRO A 64 0.34 -15.75 13.05
CA PRO A 64 -0.34 -15.58 14.34
C PRO A 64 -0.48 -14.12 14.80
N GLN A 65 0.49 -13.25 14.51
CA GLN A 65 0.41 -11.83 14.89
C GLN A 65 -0.62 -11.08 14.05
N VAL A 66 -0.74 -11.43 12.76
CA VAL A 66 -1.75 -10.85 11.87
C VAL A 66 -3.15 -11.31 12.30
N VAL A 67 -3.29 -12.59 12.66
CA VAL A 67 -4.54 -13.13 13.21
C VAL A 67 -4.90 -12.47 14.53
N ASP A 68 -3.93 -12.27 15.42
CA ASP A 68 -4.15 -11.56 16.68
C ASP A 68 -4.61 -10.11 16.43
N ALA A 69 -3.97 -9.41 15.49
CA ALA A 69 -4.37 -8.05 15.10
C ALA A 69 -5.79 -7.99 14.53
N LEU A 70 -6.14 -8.94 13.65
CA LEU A 70 -7.50 -9.09 13.12
C LEU A 70 -8.53 -9.29 14.24
N LEU A 71 -8.25 -10.19 15.18
CA LEU A 71 -9.14 -10.47 16.31
C LEU A 71 -9.23 -9.27 17.25
N HIS A 72 -8.11 -8.62 17.55
CA HIS A 72 -8.09 -7.40 18.35
C HIS A 72 -8.94 -6.30 17.72
N TRP A 73 -8.83 -6.10 16.41
CA TRP A 73 -9.66 -5.13 15.69
C TRP A 73 -11.15 -5.46 15.76
N LEU A 74 -11.55 -6.72 15.57
CA LEU A 74 -12.97 -7.13 15.64
C LEU A 74 -13.64 -6.79 16.98
N TYR A 75 -12.88 -6.79 18.07
CA TYR A 75 -13.41 -6.49 19.41
C TYR A 75 -13.21 -5.02 19.82
N ASN A 76 -12.13 -4.38 19.37
CA ASN A 76 -11.71 -3.06 19.88
C ASN A 76 -11.75 -1.94 18.84
N PHE A 77 -12.09 -2.25 17.58
CA PHE A 77 -12.05 -1.32 16.44
C PHE A 77 -10.65 -0.78 16.13
N ASP A 78 -9.63 -1.33 16.77
CA ASP A 78 -8.24 -0.99 16.58
C ASP A 78 -7.39 -2.24 16.81
N TYR A 79 -6.23 -2.31 16.15
CA TYR A 79 -5.20 -3.29 16.44
C TYR A 79 -3.96 -2.55 16.95
N GLY A 80 -3.46 -2.98 18.11
CA GLY A 80 -2.52 -2.19 18.91
C GLY A 80 -1.11 -2.09 18.32
N ASP A 81 -0.30 -1.21 18.91
CA ASP A 81 1.15 -1.15 18.68
C ASP A 81 1.80 -2.43 19.24
N TYR A 82 2.05 -3.41 18.37
CA TYR A 82 2.86 -4.59 18.67
C TYR A 82 4.35 -4.23 18.87
N GLY A 83 4.70 -2.96 18.66
CA GLY A 83 6.04 -2.42 18.84
C GLY A 83 6.41 -2.37 20.30
N ASN A 84 7.10 -3.41 20.79
CA ASN A 84 8.19 -3.34 21.80
C ASN A 84 8.76 -4.71 22.21
N SER A 85 8.29 -5.85 21.69
CA SER A 85 8.97 -7.14 21.89
C SER A 85 9.84 -7.50 20.69
N GLN A 86 10.96 -8.19 20.94
CA GLN A 86 11.89 -8.65 19.89
C GLN A 86 11.26 -9.69 18.94
N ASP A 87 10.16 -10.32 19.34
CA ASP A 87 9.49 -11.38 18.58
C ASP A 87 8.43 -10.85 17.60
N HIS A 88 8.14 -9.55 17.60
CA HIS A 88 7.11 -8.94 16.76
C HIS A 88 7.65 -8.33 15.48
N TYR A 89 6.82 -8.32 14.43
CA TYR A 89 7.09 -7.51 13.24
C TYR A 89 7.29 -6.05 13.63
N CYS A 90 8.15 -5.35 12.88
CA CYS A 90 8.17 -3.90 12.97
C CYS A 90 6.77 -3.36 12.58
N PRO A 91 6.29 -2.27 13.23
CA PRO A 91 4.90 -1.82 13.09
C PRO A 91 4.44 -1.65 11.64
N SER A 92 5.26 -1.02 10.80
CA SER A 92 4.94 -0.80 9.38
C SER A 92 4.84 -2.10 8.56
N VAL A 93 5.57 -3.17 8.93
CA VAL A 93 5.44 -4.49 8.27
C VAL A 93 4.15 -5.18 8.71
N LEU A 94 3.79 -5.06 9.99
CA LEU A 94 2.51 -5.59 10.46
C LEU A 94 1.35 -4.89 9.74
N ASP A 95 1.39 -3.57 9.58
CA ASP A 95 0.33 -2.83 8.88
C ASP A 95 0.15 -3.33 7.44
N VAL A 96 1.23 -3.61 6.70
CA VAL A 96 1.17 -4.20 5.36
C VAL A 96 0.49 -5.57 5.39
N ARG A 97 0.82 -6.43 6.35
CA ARG A 97 0.24 -7.77 6.45
C ARG A 97 -1.20 -7.77 6.89
N VAL A 98 -1.57 -6.88 7.82
CA VAL A 98 -2.95 -6.67 8.24
C VAL A 98 -3.76 -6.12 7.07
N TYR A 99 -3.21 -5.21 6.27
CA TYR A 99 -3.85 -4.72 5.04
C TYR A 99 -4.13 -5.86 4.05
N ALA A 100 -3.14 -6.71 3.78
CA ALA A 100 -3.28 -7.87 2.89
C ALA A 100 -4.33 -8.87 3.43
N ALA A 101 -4.31 -9.16 4.73
CA ALA A 101 -5.26 -10.07 5.34
C ALA A 101 -6.68 -9.48 5.37
N ALA A 102 -6.83 -8.18 5.61
CA ALA A 102 -8.11 -7.49 5.57
C ALA A 102 -8.74 -7.56 4.17
N ASP A 103 -7.94 -7.45 3.11
CA ASP A 103 -8.42 -7.67 1.74
C ASP A 103 -8.88 -9.12 1.53
N LYS A 104 -8.05 -10.09 1.92
CA LYS A 104 -8.35 -11.53 1.84
C LYS A 104 -9.64 -11.92 2.56
N TYR A 105 -9.92 -11.32 3.71
CA TYR A 105 -11.12 -11.59 4.52
C TYR A 105 -12.28 -10.62 4.25
N LEU A 106 -12.17 -9.74 3.25
CA LEU A 106 -13.21 -8.78 2.86
C LEU A 106 -13.62 -7.86 4.02
N LEU A 107 -12.63 -7.34 4.74
CA LEU A 107 -12.77 -6.41 5.87
C LEU A 107 -12.33 -4.99 5.46
N PRO A 108 -13.15 -4.25 4.68
CA PRO A 108 -12.73 -2.98 4.07
C PRO A 108 -12.33 -1.92 5.10
N ASN A 109 -12.98 -1.89 6.27
CA ASN A 109 -12.69 -0.89 7.31
C ASN A 109 -11.35 -1.17 8.00
N LEU A 110 -11.01 -2.44 8.20
CA LEU A 110 -9.67 -2.81 8.68
C LEU A 110 -8.61 -2.52 7.62
N LYS A 111 -8.90 -2.82 6.35
CA LYS A 111 -7.99 -2.53 5.23
C LYS A 111 -7.67 -1.03 5.18
N ARG A 112 -8.69 -0.16 5.32
CA ARG A 112 -8.50 1.28 5.40
C ARG A 112 -7.71 1.71 6.63
N LEU A 113 -8.06 1.21 7.82
CA LEU A 113 -7.33 1.50 9.06
C LEU A 113 -5.85 1.14 8.94
N ALA A 114 -5.54 -0.02 8.34
CA ALA A 114 -4.17 -0.46 8.15
C ALA A 114 -3.39 0.44 7.19
N ALA A 115 -4.01 0.94 6.12
CA ALA A 115 -3.39 1.94 5.26
C ALA A 115 -3.13 3.27 5.98
N GLU A 116 -4.06 3.73 6.81
CA GLU A 116 -3.90 4.97 7.59
C GLU A 116 -2.75 4.86 8.60
N LYS A 117 -2.65 3.72 9.30
CA LYS A 117 -1.54 3.43 10.23
C LYS A 117 -0.22 3.32 9.50
N PHE A 118 -0.19 2.58 8.39
CA PHE A 118 0.99 2.44 7.54
C PHE A 118 1.50 3.80 7.07
N GLU A 119 0.63 4.65 6.52
CA GLU A 119 1.00 5.98 6.05
C GLU A 119 1.60 6.84 7.16
N LYS A 120 0.98 6.82 8.34
CA LYS A 120 1.49 7.54 9.52
C LYS A 120 2.87 7.02 9.94
N GLY A 121 3.05 5.70 10.01
CA GLY A 121 4.32 5.07 10.36
C GLY A 121 5.43 5.39 9.36
N MET A 122 5.15 5.25 8.06
CA MET A 122 6.10 5.54 6.98
C MET A 122 6.53 7.01 6.99
N LYS A 123 5.63 7.95 7.26
CA LYS A 123 5.97 9.39 7.37
C LYS A 123 6.80 9.72 8.60
N ALA A 124 6.62 8.99 9.70
CA ALA A 124 7.32 9.22 10.96
C ALA A 124 8.72 8.58 10.97
N GLU A 125 8.87 7.38 10.42
CA GLU A 125 10.07 6.54 10.56
C GLU A 125 10.77 6.26 9.23
N TRP A 126 10.73 7.20 8.28
CA TRP A 126 11.28 7.04 6.93
C TRP A 126 12.80 6.76 6.89
N GLU A 127 13.55 7.14 7.94
CA GLU A 127 15.01 6.86 8.07
C GLU A 127 15.32 5.49 8.67
N SER A 128 14.30 4.77 9.16
CA SER A 128 14.50 3.52 9.91
C SER A 128 14.69 2.30 8.99
N GLY A 129 15.28 1.23 9.51
CA GLY A 129 15.26 -0.08 8.85
C GLY A 129 13.84 -0.65 8.68
N GLY A 130 12.90 -0.25 9.55
CA GLY A 130 11.48 -0.61 9.44
C GLY A 130 10.85 -0.10 8.15
N PHE A 131 11.26 1.08 7.67
CA PHE A 131 10.83 1.64 6.39
C PHE A 131 11.24 0.75 5.21
N VAL A 132 12.51 0.30 5.18
CA VAL A 132 13.02 -0.58 4.13
C VAL A 132 12.28 -1.93 4.13
N ASN A 133 12.13 -2.55 5.31
CA ASN A 133 11.44 -3.83 5.46
C ASN A 133 9.96 -3.73 5.03
N ALA A 134 9.30 -2.63 5.36
CA ALA A 134 7.92 -2.36 4.98
C ALA A 134 7.74 -2.23 3.46
N ILE A 135 8.67 -1.56 2.77
CA ILE A 135 8.65 -1.48 1.30
C ILE A 135 8.81 -2.87 0.70
N GLN A 136 9.79 -3.64 1.17
CA GLN A 136 10.02 -4.99 0.68
C GLN A 136 8.78 -5.86 0.85
N GLU A 137 8.18 -5.86 2.05
CA GLU A 137 6.97 -6.62 2.32
C GLU A 137 5.82 -6.21 1.40
N ALA A 138 5.57 -4.91 1.25
CA ALA A 138 4.45 -4.39 0.45
C ALA A 138 4.56 -4.77 -1.03
N TYR A 139 5.77 -4.77 -1.60
CA TYR A 139 5.97 -5.18 -2.99
C TYR A 139 5.89 -6.71 -3.19
N VAL A 140 5.99 -7.49 -2.11
CA VAL A 140 5.86 -8.96 -2.16
C VAL A 140 4.42 -9.42 -1.95
N VAL A 141 3.72 -8.89 -0.95
CA VAL A 141 2.42 -9.44 -0.52
C VAL A 141 1.21 -8.73 -1.13
N ILE A 142 1.36 -7.49 -1.60
CA ILE A 142 0.26 -6.73 -2.19
C ILE A 142 0.23 -6.96 -3.71
N PRO A 143 -0.90 -7.43 -4.27
CA PRO A 143 -1.02 -7.68 -5.70
C PRO A 143 -0.90 -6.39 -6.52
N GLU A 144 -0.42 -6.49 -7.76
CA GLU A 144 -0.22 -5.32 -8.64
C GLU A 144 -1.50 -4.52 -8.90
N SER A 145 -2.68 -5.14 -8.85
CA SER A 145 -3.96 -4.46 -8.99
C SER A 145 -4.25 -3.48 -7.86
N ASP A 146 -3.64 -3.67 -6.68
CA ASP A 146 -3.78 -2.77 -5.54
C ASP A 146 -2.53 -1.91 -5.38
N ARG A 147 -2.66 -0.64 -5.76
CA ARG A 147 -1.55 0.32 -5.73
C ARG A 147 -1.59 1.21 -4.49
N THR A 148 -2.47 0.95 -3.51
CA THR A 148 -2.71 1.88 -2.38
C THR A 148 -1.47 2.08 -1.53
N LEU A 149 -0.91 0.99 -0.98
CA LEU A 149 0.30 1.07 -0.15
C LEU A 149 1.54 1.45 -0.99
N LYS A 150 1.61 0.97 -2.24
CA LYS A 150 2.69 1.34 -3.17
C LYS A 150 2.72 2.85 -3.43
N LYS A 151 1.56 3.51 -3.59
CA LYS A 151 1.48 4.97 -3.74
C LYS A 151 2.01 5.71 -2.50
N ILE A 152 1.61 5.28 -1.30
CA ILE A 152 2.10 5.85 -0.04
C ILE A 152 3.63 5.73 0.07
N ILE A 153 4.17 4.53 -0.22
CA ILE A 153 5.61 4.28 -0.25
C ILE A 153 6.32 5.25 -1.18
N ILE A 154 5.83 5.38 -2.42
CA ILE A 154 6.46 6.20 -3.45
C ILE A 154 6.39 7.68 -3.08
N GLU A 155 5.29 8.16 -2.50
CA GLU A 155 5.15 9.54 -2.03
C GLU A 155 6.20 9.86 -0.96
N VAL A 156 6.30 9.03 0.09
CA VAL A 156 7.25 9.23 1.19
C VAL A 156 8.69 9.10 0.69
N ALA A 157 9.01 8.04 -0.04
CA ALA A 157 10.35 7.85 -0.59
C ALA A 157 10.77 8.99 -1.53
N SER A 158 9.87 9.47 -2.39
CA SER A 158 10.15 10.57 -3.31
C SER A 158 10.37 11.89 -2.58
N LYS A 159 9.61 12.15 -1.51
CA LYS A 159 9.77 13.34 -0.67
C LYS A 159 11.14 13.36 0.03
N HIS A 160 11.65 12.20 0.43
CA HIS A 160 12.91 12.06 1.16
C HIS A 160 14.09 11.57 0.31
N LYS A 161 13.92 11.48 -1.02
CA LYS A 161 14.87 10.84 -1.95
C LYS A 161 16.31 11.35 -1.86
N LEU A 162 16.50 12.66 -1.67
CA LEU A 162 17.84 13.26 -1.58
C LEU A 162 18.60 12.79 -0.33
N ALA A 163 17.90 12.58 0.79
CA ALA A 163 18.49 12.05 2.01
C ALA A 163 18.71 10.53 1.88
N LEU A 164 17.68 9.80 1.46
CA LEU A 164 17.70 8.34 1.33
C LEU A 164 18.75 7.82 0.34
N LEU A 165 18.94 8.52 -0.79
CA LEU A 165 19.87 8.13 -1.86
C LEU A 165 21.19 8.91 -1.82
N HIS A 166 21.45 9.71 -0.77
CA HIS A 166 22.69 10.49 -0.69
C HIS A 166 23.92 9.56 -0.80
N PRO A 167 24.88 9.80 -1.72
CA PRO A 167 25.98 8.87 -1.99
C PRO A 167 26.74 8.42 -0.75
N SER A 168 26.99 9.33 0.20
CA SER A 168 27.78 9.04 1.42
C SER A 168 26.99 8.94 2.73
N LYS A 169 25.70 9.33 2.76
CA LYS A 169 24.93 9.49 4.01
C LYS A 169 23.57 8.80 3.97
N GLY A 170 23.11 8.41 2.78
CA GLY A 170 21.84 7.72 2.61
C GLY A 170 21.91 6.29 3.13
N SER A 171 20.74 5.71 3.37
CA SER A 171 20.63 4.32 3.82
C SER A 171 21.14 3.36 2.74
N GLU A 172 22.19 2.59 3.05
CA GLU A 172 22.72 1.55 2.14
C GLU A 172 21.69 0.45 1.88
N ASP A 173 20.87 0.13 2.88
CA ASP A 173 19.77 -0.83 2.74
C ASP A 173 18.71 -0.32 1.76
N PHE A 174 18.36 0.97 1.85
CA PHE A 174 17.44 1.58 0.91
C PHE A 174 18.01 1.60 -0.53
N LYS A 175 19.29 1.96 -0.70
CA LYS A 175 19.95 1.94 -2.02
C LYS A 175 19.95 0.53 -2.61
N ARG A 176 20.31 -0.47 -1.82
CA ARG A 176 20.29 -1.88 -2.22
C ARG A 176 18.88 -2.35 -2.60
N LEU A 177 17.87 -1.96 -1.84
CA LEU A 177 16.47 -2.28 -2.13
C LEU A 177 16.04 -1.79 -3.52
N THR A 178 16.50 -0.62 -3.96
CA THR A 178 16.17 -0.11 -5.32
C THR A 178 16.73 -0.98 -6.45
N ALA A 179 17.80 -1.73 -6.20
CA ALA A 179 18.39 -2.67 -7.15
C ALA A 179 17.74 -4.07 -7.04
N GLU A 180 17.45 -4.52 -5.82
CA GLU A 180 16.85 -5.84 -5.56
C GLU A 180 15.37 -5.92 -5.93
N LEU A 181 14.65 -4.79 -5.89
CA LEU A 181 13.26 -4.68 -6.31
C LEU A 181 13.12 -3.72 -7.50
N PRO A 182 13.32 -4.19 -8.75
CA PRO A 182 13.27 -3.34 -9.93
C PRO A 182 11.93 -2.63 -10.13
N GLU A 183 10.81 -3.23 -9.71
CA GLU A 183 9.49 -2.57 -9.78
C GLU A 183 9.46 -1.32 -8.90
N PHE A 184 9.96 -1.43 -7.66
CA PHE A 184 10.06 -0.29 -6.74
C PHE A 184 11.04 0.76 -7.27
N GLY A 185 12.22 0.35 -7.74
CA GLY A 185 13.22 1.26 -8.31
C GLY A 185 12.68 2.04 -9.51
N LYS A 186 11.96 1.37 -10.42
CA LYS A 186 11.26 1.98 -11.56
C LYS A 186 10.19 2.97 -11.09
N ASP A 187 9.32 2.56 -10.17
CA ASP A 187 8.22 3.40 -9.69
C ASP A 187 8.76 4.66 -8.97
N LEU A 188 9.85 4.53 -8.19
CA LEU A 188 10.54 5.66 -7.55
C LEU A 188 11.21 6.59 -8.56
N LEU A 189 11.84 6.04 -9.60
CA LEU A 189 12.47 6.81 -10.66
C LEU A 189 11.41 7.63 -11.43
N VAL A 190 10.31 6.99 -11.83
CA VAL A 190 9.20 7.65 -12.53
C VAL A 190 8.63 8.77 -11.67
N ALA A 191 8.30 8.50 -10.40
CA ALA A 191 7.81 9.54 -9.49
C ALA A 191 8.83 10.67 -9.28
N SER A 192 10.13 10.35 -9.30
CA SER A 192 11.20 11.34 -9.19
C SER A 192 11.34 12.23 -10.42
N THR A 193 10.96 11.73 -11.59
CA THR A 193 10.91 12.54 -12.82
C THR A 193 9.66 13.41 -12.88
N ILE A 194 8.50 12.94 -12.40
CA ILE A 194 7.23 13.68 -12.46
C ILE A 194 7.27 14.98 -11.64
N THR A 195 8.04 15.07 -10.55
CA THR A 195 8.18 16.33 -9.79
C THR A 195 8.94 17.44 -10.54
N TRP A 196 9.53 17.16 -11.70
CA TRP A 196 10.15 18.14 -12.60
C TRP A 196 9.35 18.33 -13.89
N ILE A 197 8.18 17.67 -13.99
CA ILE A 197 7.31 17.65 -15.15
C ILE A 197 6.02 18.39 -14.78
N ASP A 198 6.16 19.67 -14.41
CA ASP A 198 5.00 20.59 -14.32
C ASP A 198 4.52 21.03 -15.73
N GLU A 199 5.31 20.74 -16.76
CA GLU A 199 4.97 21.01 -18.15
C GLU A 199 4.35 19.76 -18.79
N GLU A 200 3.32 19.92 -19.62
CA GLU A 200 2.67 18.81 -20.32
C GLU A 200 3.67 18.19 -21.32
N TRP A 201 4.16 16.97 -21.04
CA TRP A 201 5.10 16.30 -21.93
C TRP A 201 4.36 15.73 -23.13
N VAL A 202 4.83 16.11 -24.31
CA VAL A 202 4.28 15.67 -25.58
C VAL A 202 5.19 14.57 -26.13
N LYS A 203 4.60 13.43 -26.51
CA LYS A 203 5.30 12.40 -27.26
C LYS A 203 5.37 12.76 -28.74
N TYR A 204 6.51 12.50 -29.34
CA TYR A 204 6.76 12.70 -30.76
C TYR A 204 7.33 11.43 -31.39
N ARG A 205 6.99 11.21 -32.66
CA ARG A 205 7.58 10.14 -33.49
C ARG A 205 8.27 10.73 -34.70
N CYS A 206 9.58 10.51 -34.84
CA CYS A 206 10.32 11.05 -35.98
C CYS A 206 9.87 10.38 -37.29
N PRO A 207 9.52 11.14 -38.35
CA PRO A 207 9.11 10.55 -39.62
C PRO A 207 10.25 9.82 -40.35
N SER A 208 11.51 10.23 -40.15
CA SER A 208 12.68 9.61 -40.79
C SER A 208 13.15 8.37 -40.01
N CYS A 209 13.67 8.55 -38.80
CA CYS A 209 14.32 7.47 -38.05
C CYS A 209 13.39 6.64 -37.16
N LYS A 210 12.10 7.00 -37.09
CA LYS A 210 11.07 6.34 -36.26
C LYS A 210 11.39 6.33 -34.76
N LEU A 211 12.33 7.15 -34.29
CA LEU A 211 12.58 7.34 -32.86
C LEU A 211 11.34 7.96 -32.21
N HIS A 212 10.91 7.36 -31.10
CA HIS A 212 9.91 7.92 -30.21
C HIS A 212 10.63 8.60 -29.05
N TRP A 213 10.24 9.83 -28.72
CA TRP A 213 10.72 10.51 -27.52
C TRP A 213 9.61 11.39 -26.96
N ALA A 214 9.76 11.78 -25.71
CA ALA A 214 8.89 12.75 -25.07
C ALA A 214 9.73 13.91 -24.54
N MET A 215 9.17 15.11 -24.59
CA MET A 215 9.75 16.32 -24.02
C MET A 215 8.62 17.30 -23.67
N PRO A 216 8.86 18.29 -22.80
CA PRO A 216 7.89 19.35 -22.55
C PRO A 216 7.50 20.05 -23.85
N ASP A 217 6.27 20.55 -23.97
CA ASP A 217 5.88 21.35 -25.13
C ASP A 217 6.84 22.55 -25.28
N GLN A 218 7.38 22.75 -26.48
CA GLN A 218 8.41 23.74 -26.73
C GLN A 218 7.84 24.92 -27.50
N GLU A 219 8.11 26.14 -27.06
CA GLU A 219 7.85 27.36 -27.87
C GLU A 219 8.95 27.59 -28.93
N LYS A 220 10.11 26.95 -28.78
CA LYS A 220 11.28 27.14 -29.64
C LYS A 220 11.49 25.99 -30.59
N SER A 221 12.12 26.27 -31.73
CA SER A 221 12.46 25.24 -32.72
C SER A 221 13.40 24.18 -32.14
N PHE A 222 13.07 22.92 -32.40
CA PHE A 222 13.84 21.75 -31.95
C PHE A 222 13.98 20.71 -33.06
N THR A 223 14.86 19.75 -32.86
CA THR A 223 15.07 18.64 -33.79
C THR A 223 14.95 17.31 -33.08
N CYS A 224 14.80 16.24 -33.87
CA CYS A 224 14.89 14.88 -33.39
C CYS A 224 16.23 14.68 -32.64
N PRO A 225 16.26 13.93 -31.53
CA PRO A 225 17.51 13.63 -30.80
C PRO A 225 18.61 12.95 -31.64
N ARG A 226 18.26 12.39 -32.81
CA ARG A 226 19.21 11.83 -33.78
C ARG A 226 19.55 12.78 -34.93
N GLU A 227 19.16 14.04 -34.82
CA GLU A 227 19.47 15.12 -35.76
C GLU A 227 19.12 14.82 -37.22
N CYS A 228 18.03 14.08 -37.46
CA CYS A 228 17.63 13.67 -38.82
C CYS A 228 17.22 14.83 -39.72
N TYR A 229 16.96 16.00 -39.14
CA TYR A 229 16.58 17.23 -39.83
C TYR A 229 17.24 18.43 -39.14
N ASN A 230 17.35 19.54 -39.86
CA ASN A 230 17.60 20.84 -39.24
C ASN A 230 16.49 21.18 -38.24
N LYS A 231 16.77 22.02 -37.24
CA LYS A 231 15.79 22.46 -36.24
C LYS A 231 14.52 22.96 -36.93
N GLN A 232 13.39 22.35 -36.58
CA GLN A 232 12.07 22.70 -37.12
C GLN A 232 11.28 23.45 -36.05
N ASP A 233 10.38 24.31 -36.52
CA ASP A 233 9.42 25.00 -35.67
C ASP A 233 8.45 24.00 -34.99
N PRO A 234 7.96 24.29 -33.76
CA PRO A 234 6.99 23.43 -33.08
C PRO A 234 5.75 23.10 -33.93
N SER A 235 5.29 24.02 -34.79
CA SER A 235 4.15 23.81 -35.68
C SER A 235 4.36 22.65 -36.67
N TRP A 236 5.60 22.42 -37.10
CA TRP A 236 5.97 21.30 -37.98
C TRP A 236 5.82 19.96 -37.26
N TRP A 237 6.17 19.92 -35.97
CA TRP A 237 6.11 18.71 -35.14
C TRP A 237 4.70 18.33 -34.72
N VAL A 238 3.70 19.21 -34.85
CA VAL A 238 2.29 18.92 -34.51
C VAL A 238 1.75 17.69 -35.23
N SER A 239 2.10 17.50 -36.50
CA SER A 239 1.67 16.33 -37.29
C SER A 239 2.33 15.01 -36.87
N TYR A 240 3.31 15.09 -35.98
CA TYR A 240 4.09 13.96 -35.47
C TYR A 240 3.96 13.80 -33.96
N LYS A 241 3.03 14.54 -33.32
CA LYS A 241 2.62 14.33 -31.93
C LYS A 241 1.87 13.00 -31.83
N GLU A 242 2.21 12.20 -30.83
CA GLU A 242 1.47 10.99 -30.48
C GLU A 242 0.52 11.31 -29.32
N ALA A 243 -0.71 10.79 -29.42
CA ALA A 243 -1.73 10.90 -28.37
C ALA A 243 -1.42 9.98 -27.17
#